data_AF-A0A318RGC8-F1
#
_entry.id   AF-A0A318RGC8-F1
#
_cell.length_a   1.000
_cell.length_b   1.000
_cell.length_c   1.000
_cell.angle_alpha   90.00
_cell.angle_beta   90.00
_cell.angle_gamma   90.00
#
_symmetry.space_group_name_H-M   'P 1'
#
loop_
_entity.id
_entity.type
_entity.pdbx_description
1 polymer ?
#
loop_
_entity_poly.entity_id
_entity_poly.type
_entity_poly.pdbx_seq_one_letter_code
_entity_poly.pdbx_strand_id
1 'polypeptide(L)'
;MLATGCGEATDDAAPSTSAKHVDPSTPPTNVQWTTYAGMSIPQADQGPQASQQTVSPTGYQHNGPGAGLAAISATIRMSVAPDQEWAQIAGALAAPGPGRDSWSLERTQISITSAVPDGQAPQVLGYLVDDYTPERAVISIITSQPDGSLTATTTTMAWSPPGDWRRVLPDPAEANPVNPVQVLDAVPAQMIPLPHP
;
A
#
# COMPACT_ATOMS: atom_id res chain seq x y z
N MET A 1 -36.85 -40.45 -32.64
CA MET A 1 -38.07 -39.72 -32.26
C MET A 1 -37.78 -38.98 -30.97
N LEU A 2 -38.04 -37.66 -31.01
CA LEU A 2 -38.40 -36.74 -29.92
C LEU A 2 -37.38 -36.47 -28.79
N ALA A 3 -36.94 -35.21 -28.78
CA ALA A 3 -36.33 -34.51 -27.65
C ALA A 3 -37.40 -34.07 -26.64
N THR A 4 -37.05 -34.02 -25.36
CA THR A 4 -37.70 -33.14 -24.38
C THR A 4 -36.66 -32.71 -23.33
N GLY A 5 -36.41 -31.41 -23.27
CA GLY A 5 -35.73 -30.77 -22.14
C GLY A 5 -36.75 -30.13 -21.19
N CYS A 6 -36.30 -29.79 -19.99
CA CYS A 6 -36.68 -28.59 -19.25
C CYS A 6 -35.66 -28.42 -18.12
N GLY A 7 -34.83 -27.38 -18.23
CA GLY A 7 -34.09 -26.83 -17.11
C GLY A 7 -35.03 -25.92 -16.33
N GLU A 8 -35.04 -26.07 -15.01
CA GLU A 8 -35.73 -25.15 -14.11
C GLU A 8 -34.68 -24.16 -13.62
N ALA A 9 -34.59 -23.03 -14.32
CA ALA A 9 -33.83 -21.88 -13.84
C ALA A 9 -34.68 -21.19 -12.78
N THR A 10 -34.43 -21.51 -11.51
CA THR A 10 -34.81 -20.64 -10.42
C THR A 10 -33.86 -19.46 -10.42
N ASP A 11 -34.33 -18.33 -10.96
CA ASP A 11 -33.73 -17.00 -10.78
C ASP A 11 -33.82 -16.62 -9.30
N ASP A 12 -32.95 -17.19 -8.47
CA ASP A 12 -32.56 -16.58 -7.21
C ASP A 12 -31.61 -15.44 -7.55
N ALA A 13 -32.19 -14.28 -7.86
CA ALA A 13 -31.49 -13.01 -7.84
C ALA A 13 -30.99 -12.78 -6.40
N ALA A 14 -29.77 -13.23 -6.14
CA ALA A 14 -29.05 -12.90 -4.93
C ALA A 14 -29.07 -11.36 -4.78
N PRO A 15 -29.40 -10.82 -3.60
CA PRO A 15 -29.30 -9.38 -3.39
C PRO A 15 -27.84 -9.01 -3.59
N SER A 16 -27.56 -8.31 -4.68
CA SER A 16 -26.29 -7.65 -4.91
C SER A 16 -26.20 -6.58 -3.84
N THR A 17 -25.59 -6.91 -2.70
CA THR A 17 -25.16 -5.96 -1.69
C THR A 17 -24.25 -4.99 -2.40
N SER A 18 -24.83 -3.88 -2.85
CA SER A 18 -24.10 -2.76 -3.40
C SER A 18 -23.23 -2.26 -2.26
N ALA A 19 -21.99 -2.75 -2.20
CA ALA A 19 -20.98 -2.24 -1.29
C ALA A 19 -20.97 -0.73 -1.52
N LYS A 20 -21.27 0.03 -0.46
CA LYS A 20 -21.38 1.48 -0.53
C LYS A 20 -20.09 2.01 -1.16
N HIS A 21 -20.19 2.56 -2.36
CA HIS A 21 -19.04 3.10 -3.08
C HIS A 21 -18.45 4.25 -2.25
N VAL A 22 -17.22 4.07 -1.77
CA VAL A 22 -16.46 5.10 -1.05
C VAL A 22 -15.65 5.86 -2.10
N ASP A 23 -15.73 7.19 -2.09
CA ASP A 23 -14.86 8.00 -2.95
C ASP A 23 -13.39 7.67 -2.62
N PRO A 24 -12.56 7.29 -3.60
CA PRO A 24 -11.17 6.92 -3.36
C PRO A 24 -10.37 8.00 -2.64
N SER A 25 -10.75 9.27 -2.78
CA SER A 25 -10.12 10.42 -2.13
C SER A 25 -10.61 10.71 -0.70
N THR A 26 -11.53 9.90 -0.17
CA THR A 26 -12.03 10.06 1.20
C THR A 26 -10.89 9.89 2.21
N PRO A 27 -10.71 10.79 3.19
CA PRO A 27 -9.72 10.60 4.24
C PRO A 27 -10.02 9.38 5.12
N PRO A 28 -8.98 8.67 5.61
CA PRO A 28 -9.17 7.60 6.58
C PRO A 28 -9.65 8.14 7.93
N THR A 29 -10.36 7.31 8.68
CA THR A 29 -10.93 7.68 9.99
C THR A 29 -10.14 7.06 11.13
N ASN A 30 -10.12 7.75 12.29
CA ASN A 30 -9.42 7.31 13.50
C ASN A 30 -7.94 6.99 13.26
N VAL A 31 -7.23 7.88 12.56
CA VAL A 31 -5.80 7.71 12.30
C VAL A 31 -5.02 7.66 13.61
N GLN A 32 -4.23 6.62 13.78
CA GLN A 32 -3.29 6.37 14.87
C GLN A 32 -1.92 6.03 14.28
N TRP A 33 -0.87 6.24 15.04
CA TRP A 33 0.49 5.99 14.58
C TRP A 33 1.15 4.88 15.39
N THR A 34 1.81 3.96 14.68
CA THR A 34 2.68 2.94 15.28
C THR A 34 4.12 3.14 14.81
N THR A 35 5.08 2.51 15.48
CA THR A 35 6.50 2.60 15.14
C THR A 35 7.00 1.27 14.60
N TYR A 36 7.75 1.33 13.50
CA TYR A 36 8.46 0.19 12.93
C TYR A 36 9.86 0.61 12.49
N ALA A 37 10.89 -0.03 13.05
CA ALA A 37 12.30 0.24 12.73
C ALA A 37 12.69 1.74 12.72
N GLY A 38 12.15 2.53 13.67
CA GLY A 38 12.40 3.97 13.79
C GLY A 38 11.48 4.86 12.92
N MET A 39 10.63 4.27 12.09
CA MET A 39 9.66 4.98 11.25
C MET A 39 8.27 4.99 11.87
N SER A 40 7.54 6.09 11.72
CA SER A 40 6.12 6.18 12.08
C SER A 40 5.25 5.72 10.91
N ILE A 41 4.29 4.81 11.17
CA ILE A 41 3.38 4.26 10.17
C ILE A 41 1.93 4.50 10.62
N PRO A 42 1.07 5.09 9.76
CA PRO A 42 -0.33 5.34 10.09
C PRO A 42 -1.14 4.03 10.06
N GLN A 43 -2.14 3.98 10.92
CA GLN A 43 -3.18 2.96 10.98
C GLN A 43 -4.52 3.66 11.17
N ALA A 44 -5.60 3.09 10.66
CA ALA A 44 -6.93 3.69 10.76
C ALA A 44 -8.01 2.59 10.71
N ASP A 45 -9.28 2.97 10.78
CA ASP A 45 -10.39 2.01 10.64
C ASP A 45 -10.33 1.24 9.31
N GLN A 46 -9.75 1.84 8.27
CA GLN A 46 -9.56 1.24 6.95
C GLN A 46 -8.37 0.28 6.88
N GLY A 47 -7.65 0.09 7.98
CA GLY A 47 -6.64 -0.94 8.14
C GLY A 47 -5.30 -0.42 8.70
N PRO A 48 -4.38 -1.34 9.03
CA PRO A 48 -4.56 -2.80 8.94
C PRO A 48 -5.49 -3.35 10.04
N GLN A 49 -6.20 -4.45 9.77
CA GLN A 49 -6.95 -5.20 10.80
C GLN A 49 -6.05 -6.14 11.62
N ALA A 50 -4.86 -6.47 11.09
CA ALA A 50 -3.83 -7.17 11.84
C ALA A 50 -3.37 -6.35 13.07
N SER A 51 -2.79 -7.03 14.08
CA SER A 51 -2.28 -6.34 15.27
C SER A 51 -1.19 -5.34 14.90
N GLN A 52 -1.08 -4.26 15.67
CA GLN A 52 -0.15 -3.17 15.37
C GLN A 52 1.32 -3.61 15.36
N GLN A 53 1.64 -4.65 16.13
CA GLN A 53 2.98 -5.24 16.25
C GLN A 53 3.30 -6.25 15.14
N THR A 54 2.38 -6.53 14.22
CA THR A 54 2.63 -7.46 13.11
C THR A 54 3.67 -6.86 12.15
N VAL A 55 4.72 -7.64 11.84
CA VAL A 55 5.82 -7.25 10.94
C VAL A 55 5.34 -6.96 9.51
N SER A 56 4.34 -7.72 9.05
CA SER A 56 3.70 -7.60 7.73
C SER A 56 2.19 -7.48 7.92
N PRO A 57 1.69 -6.32 8.36
CA PRO A 57 0.28 -6.15 8.68
C PRO A 57 -0.56 -6.19 7.40
N THR A 58 -1.71 -6.88 7.49
CA THR A 58 -2.65 -7.11 6.38
C THR A 58 -4.09 -6.82 6.82
N GLY A 59 -5.03 -6.91 5.89
CA GLY A 59 -6.44 -6.66 6.10
C GLY A 59 -6.80 -5.19 5.91
N TYR A 60 -6.30 -4.56 4.85
CA TYR A 60 -6.76 -3.24 4.47
C TYR A 60 -8.12 -3.33 3.77
N GLN A 61 -8.97 -2.34 3.98
CA GLN A 61 -10.26 -2.30 3.30
C GLN A 61 -10.08 -2.18 1.79
N HIS A 62 -10.98 -2.81 1.04
CA HIS A 62 -11.00 -2.80 -0.42
C HIS A 62 -11.59 -1.48 -0.96
N ASN A 63 -10.95 -0.36 -0.63
CA ASN A 63 -11.31 1.00 -1.03
C ASN A 63 -10.05 1.89 -1.15
N GLY A 64 -10.20 3.14 -1.63
CA GLY A 64 -9.09 4.09 -1.77
C GLY A 64 -8.33 4.39 -0.47
N PRO A 65 -8.99 4.70 0.66
CA PRO A 65 -8.28 4.95 1.91
C PRO A 65 -7.49 3.72 2.41
N GLY A 66 -8.03 2.51 2.27
CA GLY A 66 -7.33 1.26 2.57
C GLY A 66 -6.11 1.07 1.67
N ALA A 67 -6.22 1.37 0.37
CA ALA A 67 -5.11 1.32 -0.57
C ALA A 67 -3.98 2.30 -0.20
N GLY A 68 -4.32 3.53 0.21
CA GLY A 68 -3.37 4.54 0.65
C GLY A 68 -2.60 4.13 1.90
N LEU A 69 -3.30 3.60 2.93
CA LEU A 69 -2.66 3.09 4.15
C LEU A 69 -1.76 1.88 3.86
N ALA A 70 -2.21 0.96 3.00
CA ALA A 70 -1.42 -0.19 2.56
C ALA A 70 -0.15 0.25 1.80
N ALA A 71 -0.27 1.25 0.92
CA ALA A 71 0.86 1.79 0.17
C ALA A 71 1.94 2.37 1.09
N ILE A 72 1.54 3.15 2.10
CA ILE A 72 2.47 3.72 3.09
C ILE A 72 3.16 2.61 3.88
N SER A 73 2.39 1.67 4.41
CA SER A 73 2.91 0.54 5.20
C SER A 73 3.90 -0.30 4.39
N ALA A 74 3.53 -0.71 3.17
CA ALA A 74 4.39 -1.50 2.29
C ALA A 74 5.67 -0.74 1.91
N THR A 75 5.56 0.54 1.53
CA THR A 75 6.71 1.35 1.12
C THR A 75 7.72 1.51 2.27
N ILE A 76 7.24 1.88 3.46
CA ILE A 76 8.12 2.04 4.62
C ILE A 76 8.73 0.70 5.01
N ARG A 77 7.91 -0.33 5.24
CA ARG A 77 8.38 -1.62 5.73
C ARG A 77 9.38 -2.26 4.78
N MET A 78 9.13 -2.23 3.47
CA MET A 78 10.10 -2.76 2.50
C MET A 78 11.41 -1.98 2.46
N SER A 79 11.39 -0.68 2.75
CA SER A 79 12.60 0.16 2.71
C SER A 79 13.50 -0.05 3.91
N VAL A 80 12.93 -0.22 5.12
CA VAL A 80 13.70 -0.30 6.37
C VAL A 80 13.67 -1.67 7.05
N ALA A 81 13.13 -2.70 6.39
CA ALA A 81 13.04 -4.04 6.95
C ALA A 81 14.41 -4.56 7.41
N PRO A 82 14.56 -5.07 8.64
CA PRO A 82 15.77 -5.75 9.08
C PRO A 82 16.03 -7.05 8.31
N ASP A 83 17.26 -7.56 8.41
CA ASP A 83 17.74 -8.74 7.69
C ASP A 83 16.89 -10.00 7.91
N GLN A 84 16.26 -10.12 9.08
CA GLN A 84 15.44 -11.28 9.47
C GLN A 84 13.99 -11.17 8.98
N GLU A 85 13.53 -9.99 8.58
CA GLU A 85 12.12 -9.71 8.35
C GLU A 85 11.78 -9.44 6.88
N TRP A 86 12.75 -8.96 6.09
CA TRP A 86 12.50 -8.46 4.73
C TRP A 86 11.81 -9.51 3.84
N ALA A 87 12.18 -10.79 3.96
CA ALA A 87 11.62 -11.87 3.14
C ALA A 87 10.14 -12.11 3.45
N GLN A 88 9.76 -12.07 4.73
CA GLN A 88 8.35 -12.17 5.15
C GLN A 88 7.57 -10.95 4.67
N ILE A 89 8.13 -9.75 4.80
CA ILE A 89 7.52 -8.49 4.36
C ILE A 89 7.25 -8.51 2.86
N ALA A 90 8.24 -8.89 2.06
CA ALA A 90 8.08 -9.00 0.61
C ALA A 90 7.05 -10.08 0.22
N GLY A 91 7.05 -11.19 0.97
CA GLY A 91 6.08 -12.27 0.80
C GLY A 91 4.63 -11.81 0.94
N ALA A 92 4.36 -10.95 1.92
CA ALA A 92 3.03 -10.50 2.28
C ALA A 92 2.60 -9.21 1.55
N LEU A 93 3.50 -8.24 1.41
CA LEU A 93 3.18 -6.87 1.02
C LEU A 93 3.50 -6.56 -0.44
N ALA A 94 4.36 -7.34 -1.11
CA ALA A 94 4.64 -7.17 -2.53
C ALA A 94 3.80 -8.11 -3.39
N ALA A 95 3.24 -7.57 -4.47
CA ALA A 95 2.52 -8.36 -5.45
C ALA A 95 3.48 -9.38 -6.10
N PRO A 96 3.03 -10.62 -6.37
CA PRO A 96 3.85 -11.59 -7.07
C PRO A 96 4.16 -11.10 -8.49
N GLY A 97 5.40 -11.28 -8.93
CA GLY A 97 5.83 -10.91 -10.29
C GLY A 97 7.33 -10.62 -10.39
N PRO A 98 7.85 -10.39 -11.61
CA PRO A 98 9.30 -10.22 -11.86
C PRO A 98 9.95 -9.12 -11.03
N GLY A 99 9.25 -7.99 -10.83
CA GLY A 99 9.74 -6.90 -9.99
C GLY A 99 9.98 -7.30 -8.53
N ARG A 100 9.11 -8.15 -7.96
CA ARG A 100 9.30 -8.70 -6.61
C ARG A 100 10.51 -9.63 -6.54
N ASP A 101 10.70 -10.45 -7.57
CA ASP A 101 11.80 -11.40 -7.63
C ASP A 101 13.14 -10.66 -7.73
N SER A 102 13.24 -9.66 -8.62
CA SER A 102 14.43 -8.80 -8.74
C SER A 102 14.72 -8.05 -7.45
N TRP A 103 13.71 -7.39 -6.87
CA TRP A 103 13.86 -6.68 -5.60
C TRP A 103 14.36 -7.61 -4.49
N SER A 104 13.88 -8.86 -4.46
CA SER A 104 14.30 -9.83 -3.44
C SER A 104 15.78 -10.20 -3.62
N LEU A 105 16.24 -10.39 -4.86
CA LEU A 105 17.66 -10.64 -5.18
C LEU A 105 18.53 -9.44 -4.77
N GLU A 106 18.13 -8.22 -5.13
CA GLU A 106 18.84 -6.99 -4.77
C GLU A 106 18.89 -6.81 -3.25
N ARG A 107 17.76 -7.06 -2.56
CA ARG A 107 17.65 -6.91 -1.11
C ARG A 107 18.59 -7.85 -0.35
N THR A 108 18.97 -9.00 -0.91
CA THR A 108 19.97 -9.91 -0.28
C THR A 108 21.38 -9.30 -0.17
N GLN A 109 21.68 -8.26 -0.96
CA GLN A 109 22.98 -7.59 -0.97
C GLN A 109 23.07 -6.44 0.04
N ILE A 110 21.96 -6.14 0.73
CA ILE A 110 21.84 -5.04 1.69
C ILE A 110 21.70 -5.65 3.09
N SER A 111 22.47 -5.13 4.06
CA SER A 111 22.31 -5.50 5.47
C SER A 111 21.78 -4.30 6.27
N ILE A 112 20.67 -4.51 6.98
CA ILE A 112 20.05 -3.55 7.90
C ILE A 112 19.96 -4.22 9.27
N THR A 113 20.82 -3.77 10.18
CA THR A 113 20.95 -4.32 11.54
C THR A 113 20.48 -3.36 12.63
N SER A 114 20.10 -2.14 12.27
CA SER A 114 19.64 -1.12 13.22
C SER A 114 18.46 -0.34 12.66
N ALA A 115 17.61 0.15 13.55
CA ALA A 115 16.53 1.07 13.22
C ALA A 115 17.06 2.40 12.64
N VAL A 116 16.18 3.14 11.98
CA VAL A 116 16.46 4.52 11.58
C VAL A 116 16.74 5.36 12.84
N PRO A 117 17.87 6.09 12.90
CA PRO A 117 18.21 6.90 14.06
C PRO A 117 17.18 8.01 14.31
N ASP A 118 17.03 8.38 15.58
CA ASP A 118 16.18 9.49 16.00
C ASP A 118 16.55 10.78 15.25
N GLY A 119 15.53 11.51 14.77
CA GLY A 119 15.71 12.73 14.00
C GLY A 119 16.15 12.52 12.54
N GLN A 120 16.39 11.27 12.10
CA GLN A 120 16.69 10.95 10.70
C GLN A 120 15.52 10.29 9.97
N ALA A 121 14.44 9.95 10.67
CA ALA A 121 13.25 9.38 10.06
C ALA A 121 12.45 10.45 9.28
N PRO A 122 12.21 10.24 7.97
CA PRO A 122 11.27 11.07 7.23
C PRO A 122 9.85 10.94 7.81
N GLN A 123 9.08 12.03 7.76
CA GLN A 123 7.71 12.07 8.26
C GLN A 123 6.71 12.02 7.10
N VAL A 124 5.84 11.02 7.10
CA VAL A 124 4.73 10.94 6.15
C VAL A 124 3.68 11.98 6.51
N LEU A 125 3.38 12.91 5.60
CA LEU A 125 2.38 13.96 5.79
C LEU A 125 0.98 13.53 5.33
N GLY A 126 0.92 12.64 4.35
CA GLY A 126 -0.31 12.24 3.70
C GLY A 126 -0.04 11.53 2.39
N TYR A 127 -1.08 11.42 1.56
CA TYR A 127 -0.96 10.80 0.24
C TYR A 127 -1.96 11.36 -0.77
N LEU A 128 -1.72 11.06 -2.03
CA LEU A 128 -2.62 11.28 -3.15
C LEU A 128 -3.09 9.93 -3.70
N VAL A 129 -4.33 9.90 -4.19
CA VAL A 129 -4.82 8.80 -5.02
C VAL A 129 -4.81 9.29 -6.46
N ASP A 130 -3.75 8.97 -7.19
CA ASP A 130 -3.52 9.45 -8.56
C ASP A 130 -4.40 8.69 -9.57
N ASP A 131 -4.67 7.41 -9.29
CA ASP A 131 -5.55 6.54 -10.07
C ASP A 131 -6.14 5.46 -9.16
N TYR A 132 -7.39 5.06 -9.41
CA TYR A 132 -8.04 4.02 -8.62
C TYR A 132 -9.07 3.22 -9.42
N THR A 133 -8.94 1.90 -9.33
CA THR A 133 -9.96 0.90 -9.61
C THR A 133 -10.04 -0.06 -8.42
N PRO A 134 -11.08 -0.91 -8.32
CA PRO A 134 -11.10 -1.94 -7.29
C PRO A 134 -9.85 -2.85 -7.34
N GLU A 135 -9.30 -3.14 -8.50
CA GLU A 135 -8.16 -4.05 -8.64
C GLU A 135 -6.79 -3.35 -8.51
N ARG A 136 -6.74 -2.03 -8.64
CA ARG A 136 -5.49 -1.26 -8.75
C ARG A 136 -5.61 0.14 -8.17
N ALA A 137 -4.57 0.60 -7.47
CA ALA A 137 -4.44 2.00 -7.07
C ALA A 137 -3.05 2.54 -7.38
N VAL A 138 -2.93 3.81 -7.76
CA VAL A 138 -1.67 4.54 -7.83
C VAL A 138 -1.69 5.59 -6.75
N ILE A 139 -0.72 5.51 -5.84
CA ILE A 139 -0.64 6.33 -4.64
C ILE A 139 0.67 7.10 -4.65
N SER A 140 0.61 8.43 -4.51
CA SER A 140 1.79 9.24 -4.23
C SER A 140 1.85 9.59 -2.75
N ILE A 141 2.86 9.07 -2.05
CA ILE A 141 3.07 9.27 -0.62
C ILE A 141 3.88 10.54 -0.42
N ILE A 142 3.33 11.50 0.32
CA ILE A 142 3.98 12.79 0.57
C ILE A 142 4.74 12.72 1.88
N THR A 143 6.04 13.00 1.82
CA THR A 143 6.96 12.86 2.95
C THR A 143 7.78 14.14 3.12
N SER A 144 7.88 14.61 4.36
CA SER A 144 8.89 15.60 4.78
C SER A 144 10.17 14.88 5.18
N GLN A 145 11.27 15.26 4.56
CA GLN A 145 12.60 14.76 4.88
C GLN A 145 13.16 15.45 6.13
N PRO A 146 14.20 14.89 6.78
CA PRO A 146 14.83 15.50 7.95
C PRO A 146 15.41 16.91 7.71
N ASP A 147 15.78 17.24 6.47
CA ASP A 147 16.25 18.56 6.07
C ASP A 147 15.11 19.55 5.72
N GLY A 148 13.85 19.11 5.87
CA GLY A 148 12.65 19.88 5.56
C GLY A 148 12.24 19.86 4.08
N SER A 149 13.00 19.20 3.19
CA SER A 149 12.59 19.02 1.80
C SER A 149 11.39 18.08 1.70
N LEU A 150 10.57 18.28 0.66
CA LEU A 150 9.38 17.47 0.41
C LEU A 150 9.61 16.52 -0.75
N THR A 151 9.13 15.29 -0.61
CA THR A 151 9.16 14.30 -1.69
C THR A 151 7.81 13.61 -1.84
N ALA A 152 7.43 13.29 -3.08
CA ALA A 152 6.38 12.33 -3.41
C ALA A 152 7.01 11.01 -3.84
N THR A 153 6.64 9.91 -3.19
CA THR A 153 6.95 8.55 -3.66
C THR A 153 5.71 7.93 -4.26
N THR A 154 5.66 7.82 -5.58
CA THR A 154 4.58 7.16 -6.33
C THR A 154 4.76 5.64 -6.30
N THR A 155 3.71 4.93 -5.94
CA THR A 155 3.68 3.48 -5.90
C THR A 155 2.36 2.94 -6.44
N THR A 156 2.43 1.81 -7.15
CA THR A 156 1.23 1.09 -7.60
C THR A 156 0.88 0.00 -6.59
N MET A 157 -0.40 -0.14 -6.29
CA MET A 157 -0.98 -1.20 -5.49
C MET A 157 -1.89 -2.06 -6.37
N ALA A 158 -1.89 -3.37 -6.14
CA ALA A 158 -2.80 -4.33 -6.76
C ALA A 158 -3.55 -5.09 -5.67
N TRP A 159 -4.86 -5.24 -5.85
CA TRP A 159 -5.66 -6.10 -4.98
C TRP A 159 -5.38 -7.57 -5.32
N SER A 160 -4.81 -8.31 -4.36
CA SER A 160 -4.37 -9.69 -4.54
C SER A 160 -5.26 -10.68 -3.79
N PRO A 161 -5.70 -11.79 -4.42
CA PRO A 161 -6.35 -12.88 -3.71
C PRO A 161 -5.46 -13.48 -2.60
N PRO A 162 -6.00 -13.92 -1.44
CA PRO A 162 -7.42 -14.00 -1.11
C PRO A 162 -8.07 -12.69 -0.64
N GLY A 163 -7.35 -11.56 -0.59
CA GLY A 163 -7.94 -10.23 -0.37
C GLY A 163 -7.07 -9.29 0.46
N ASP A 164 -6.08 -8.66 -0.19
CA ASP A 164 -5.42 -7.47 0.37
C ASP A 164 -4.74 -6.63 -0.72
N TRP A 165 -4.42 -5.37 -0.40
CA TRP A 165 -3.60 -4.50 -1.23
C TRP A 165 -2.13 -4.88 -1.13
N ARG A 166 -1.50 -5.14 -2.28
CA ARG A 166 -0.07 -5.42 -2.38
C ARG A 166 0.63 -4.47 -3.33
N ARG A 167 1.82 -4.03 -2.96
CA ARG A 167 2.64 -3.14 -3.75
C ARG A 167 3.19 -3.84 -4.99
N VAL A 168 2.91 -3.29 -6.16
CA VAL A 168 3.53 -3.71 -7.42
C VAL A 168 4.92 -3.05 -7.50
N LEU A 169 5.95 -3.88 -7.60
CA LEU A 169 7.32 -3.40 -7.79
C LEU A 169 7.64 -3.31 -9.30
N PRO A 170 8.41 -2.30 -9.73
CA PRO A 170 8.79 -2.16 -11.14
C PRO A 170 9.50 -3.41 -11.65
N ASP A 171 9.15 -3.84 -12.86
CA ASP A 171 9.87 -4.92 -13.54
C ASP A 171 11.20 -4.36 -14.09
N PRO A 172 12.36 -4.94 -13.74
CA PRO A 172 13.65 -4.48 -14.26
C PRO A 172 13.79 -4.58 -15.79
N ALA A 173 12.94 -5.36 -16.46
CA ALA A 173 12.90 -5.46 -17.92
C ALA A 173 12.11 -4.32 -18.59
N GLU A 174 11.45 -3.44 -17.83
CA GLU A 174 10.77 -2.27 -18.39
C GLU A 174 11.78 -1.31 -19.03
N ALA A 175 11.56 -0.98 -20.31
CA ALA A 175 12.51 -0.20 -21.09
C ALA A 175 12.64 1.26 -20.62
N ASN A 176 11.63 1.80 -19.95
CA ASN A 176 11.59 3.20 -19.47
C ASN A 176 10.96 3.26 -18.07
N PRO A 177 11.70 2.86 -17.02
CA PRO A 177 11.17 2.92 -15.66
C PRO A 177 10.99 4.39 -15.26
N VAL A 178 9.78 4.75 -14.84
CA VAL A 178 9.51 6.08 -14.28
C VAL A 178 10.19 6.17 -12.92
N ASN A 179 10.93 7.25 -12.66
CA ASN A 179 11.46 7.51 -11.32
C ASN A 179 10.28 7.66 -10.34
N PRO A 180 10.13 6.76 -9.35
CA PRO A 180 9.00 6.81 -8.44
C PRO A 180 9.11 7.95 -7.43
N VAL A 181 10.25 8.63 -7.29
CA VAL A 181 10.45 9.70 -6.31
C VAL A 181 10.61 11.06 -7.01
N GLN A 182 9.78 12.02 -6.61
CA GLN A 182 9.82 13.40 -7.07
C GLN A 182 10.06 14.35 -5.90
N VAL A 183 10.88 15.38 -6.10
CA VAL A 183 10.99 16.50 -5.16
C VAL A 183 9.80 17.44 -5.38
N LEU A 184 9.23 17.95 -4.30
CA LEU A 184 8.11 18.89 -4.34
C LEU A 184 8.54 20.25 -3.80
N ASP A 185 8.04 21.31 -4.44
CA ASP A 185 8.25 22.69 -3.96
C ASP A 185 7.27 23.08 -2.84
N ALA A 186 6.14 22.38 -2.73
CA ALA A 186 5.10 22.61 -1.73
C ALA A 186 4.25 21.36 -1.49
N VAL A 187 3.54 21.34 -0.36
CA VAL A 187 2.54 20.29 -0.07
C VAL A 187 1.39 20.40 -1.09
N PRO A 188 1.02 19.33 -1.81
CA PRO A 188 -0.08 19.36 -2.78
C PRO A 188 -1.42 19.70 -2.11
N ALA A 189 -2.20 20.61 -2.72
CA ALA A 189 -3.48 21.05 -2.16
C ALA A 189 -4.54 19.93 -2.07
N GLN A 190 -4.45 18.97 -2.97
CA GLN A 190 -5.31 17.80 -3.07
C GLN A 190 -4.82 16.61 -2.21
N MET A 191 -3.76 16.79 -1.41
CA MET A 191 -3.28 15.78 -0.48
C MET A 191 -4.37 15.40 0.51
N ILE A 192 -4.54 14.10 0.74
CA ILE A 192 -5.30 13.57 1.87
C ILE A 192 -4.35 13.63 3.09
N PRO A 193 -4.56 14.57 4.02
CA PRO A 193 -3.66 14.73 5.15
C PRO A 193 -3.85 13.60 6.15
N LEU A 194 -2.74 13.15 6.75
CA LEU A 194 -2.76 12.25 7.90
C LEU A 194 -2.47 13.07 9.15
N PRO A 195 -3.43 13.19 10.09
CA PRO A 195 -3.21 13.98 11.29
C PRO A 195 -2.11 13.33 12.14
N HIS A 196 -1.11 14.13 12.51
CA HIS A 196 -0.12 13.79 13.51
C HIS A 196 -0.61 14.21 14.89
N PRO A 197 -0.29 13.45 15.95
CA PRO A 197 -0.63 13.83 17.33
C PRO A 197 0.12 15.09 17.80
#